data_AF-A0A6H1ZFJ2-F1
#
_entry.id   AF-A0A6H1ZFJ2-F1
#
_cell.length_a   1.000
_cell.length_b   1.000
_cell.length_c   1.000
_cell.angle_alpha   90.00
_cell.angle_beta   90.00
_cell.angle_gamma   90.00
#
_symmetry.space_group_name_H-M   'P 1'
#
loop_
_entity.id
_entity.type
_entity.pdbx_description
1 polymer ?
#
loop_
_entity_poly.entity_id
_entity_poly.type
_entity_poly.pdbx_seq_one_letter_code
_entity_poly.pdbx_strand_id
1 'polypeptide(L)' 'MAQEYIEARNLLIPHAERYANETIGKKPWAYRENWTISWNQAFLGEMDRLARETGLTHDSITP' A
#
# COMPACT_ATOMS: atom_id res chain seq x y z
N MET A 1 5.50 19.49 -4.83
CA MET A 1 6.33 18.27 -4.81
C MET A 1 6.00 17.32 -3.65
N ALA A 2 6.30 17.63 -2.38
CA ALA A 2 6.03 16.66 -1.28
C ALA A 2 4.52 16.43 -1.02
N GLN A 3 3.72 17.49 -1.04
CA GLN A 3 2.28 17.42 -0.76
C GLN A 3 1.50 16.66 -1.84
N GLU A 4 1.75 16.95 -3.12
CA GLU A 4 1.10 16.27 -4.25
C GLU A 4 1.45 14.78 -4.29
N TYR A 5 2.69 14.42 -3.96
CA TYR A 5 3.10 13.03 -3.82
C TYR A 5 2.37 12.33 -2.67
N ILE A 6 2.22 13.00 -1.51
CA ILE A 6 1.48 12.45 -0.37
C ILE A 6 0.00 12.27 -0.72
N GLU A 7 -0.63 13.25 -1.36
CA GLU A 7 -2.04 13.19 -1.76
C GLU A 7 -2.27 12.06 -2.77
N ALA A 8 -1.44 11.97 -3.81
CA ALA A 8 -1.55 10.93 -4.82
C ALA A 8 -1.30 9.54 -4.23
N ARG A 9 -0.32 9.38 -3.33
CA ARG A 9 -0.10 8.14 -2.58
C ARG A 9 -1.30 7.79 -1.70
N ASN A 10 -1.92 8.76 -1.03
CA ASN A 10 -3.07 8.53 -0.17
C ASN A 10 -4.29 8.01 -0.93
N LEU A 11 -4.44 8.38 -2.20
CA LEU A 11 -5.48 7.83 -3.07
C LEU A 11 -5.30 6.32 -3.33
N LEU A 12 -4.08 5.80 -3.23
CA LEU A 12 -3.79 4.37 -3.44
C LEU A 12 -4.08 3.51 -2.20
N ILE A 13 -4.06 4.09 -1.01
CA ILE A 13 -4.20 3.37 0.27
C ILE A 13 -5.48 2.51 0.30
N PRO A 14 -6.68 3.02 -0.05
CA PRO A 14 -7.90 2.21 0.00
C PRO A 14 -7.88 1.00 -0.94
N HIS A 15 -7.19 1.13 -2.09
CA HIS A 15 -7.04 0.04 -3.05
C HIS A 15 -6.10 -1.05 -2.51
N ALA A 16 -4.96 -0.64 -1.92
CA ALA A 16 -4.03 -1.55 -1.29
C ALA A 16 -4.61 -2.24 -0.05
N GLU A 17 -5.38 -1.53 0.78
CA GLU A 17 -6.09 -2.11 1.91
C GLU A 17 -7.11 -3.15 1.46
N ARG A 18 -7.87 -2.85 0.39
CA ARG A 18 -8.83 -3.78 -0.18
C ARG A 18 -8.13 -5.05 -0.68
N TYR A 19 -7.06 -4.90 -1.45
CA TYR A 19 -6.29 -6.04 -1.96
C TYR A 19 -5.73 -6.92 -0.83
N ALA A 20 -5.13 -6.31 0.20
CA ALA A 20 -4.59 -7.05 1.33
C ALA A 20 -5.68 -7.79 2.11
N ASN A 21 -6.85 -7.17 2.29
CA ASN A 21 -8.00 -7.80 2.92
C ASN A 21 -8.62 -8.93 2.09
N GLU A 22 -8.65 -8.81 0.76
CA GLU A 22 -9.14 -9.87 -0.14
C GLU A 22 -8.16 -11.05 -0.22
N THR A 23 -6.85 -10.77 -0.15
CA THR A 23 -5.79 -11.79 -0.29
C THR A 23 -5.52 -12.55 1.01
N ILE A 24 -5.40 -11.83 2.13
CA ILE A 24 -5.01 -12.40 3.44
C ILE A 24 -6.22 -12.61 4.36
N GLY A 25 -7.32 -11.91 4.09
CA GLY A 25 -8.50 -11.88 4.96
C GLY A 25 -8.46 -10.74 5.97
N LYS A 26 -9.62 -10.48 6.57
CA LYS A 26 -9.80 -9.41 7.58
C LYS A 26 -8.95 -9.65 8.83
N LYS A 27 -8.63 -8.56 9.53
CA LYS A 27 -7.89 -8.60 10.79
C LYS A 27 -8.51 -9.56 11.80
N PRO A 28 -7.75 -10.57 12.29
CA PRO A 28 -8.23 -11.45 13.34
C PRO A 28 -8.41 -10.67 14.64
N TRP A 29 -9.35 -11.13 15.47
CA TRP A 29 -9.65 -10.52 16.77
C TRP A 29 -8.47 -10.56 17.74
N ALA A 30 -7.70 -11.65 17.71
CA ALA A 30 -6.45 -11.77 18.45
C ALA A 30 -5.28 -11.32 17.58
N TYR A 31 -4.30 -10.64 18.18
CA TYR A 31 -3.05 -10.33 17.50
C TYR A 31 -2.39 -11.61 17.00
N ARG A 32 -2.06 -11.64 15.71
CA ARG A 32 -1.31 -12.71 15.07
C ARG A 32 -0.19 -12.08 14.26
N GLU A 33 1.04 -12.23 14.73
CA GLU A 33 2.23 -11.68 14.09
C GLU A 33 2.33 -12.10 12.62
N ASN A 34 2.14 -13.39 12.32
CA ASN A 34 2.15 -13.90 10.95
C ASN A 34 1.07 -13.28 10.06
N TRP A 35 -0.11 -12.98 10.61
CA TRP A 35 -1.16 -12.29 9.87
C TRP A 35 -0.74 -10.85 9.58
N THR A 36 -0.21 -10.13 10.56
CA THR A 36 0.27 -8.75 10.40
C THR A 36 1.37 -8.67 9.34
N ILE A 37 2.34 -9.59 9.37
CA ILE A 37 3.42 -9.65 8.38
C ILE A 37 2.87 -9.90 6.99
N SER A 38 2.01 -10.92 6.82
CA SER A 38 1.45 -11.28 5.51
C SER A 38 0.57 -10.18 4.94
N TRP A 39 -0.26 -9.56 5.79
CA TRP A 39 -1.12 -8.45 5.40
C TRP A 39 -0.29 -7.23 4.99
N ASN A 40 0.75 -6.87 5.76
CA ASN A 40 1.63 -5.76 5.42
C ASN A 40 2.39 -6.02 4.12
N GLN A 41 2.85 -7.25 3.87
CA GLN A 41 3.50 -7.61 2.61
C GLN A 41 2.56 -7.43 1.42
N ALA A 42 1.30 -7.89 1.53
CA ALA A 42 0.30 -7.71 0.49
C ALA A 42 -0.04 -6.24 0.25
N PHE A 43 -0.22 -5.47 1.33
CA PHE A 43 -0.50 -4.04 1.27
C PHE A 43 0.63 -3.25 0.61
N LEU A 44 1.88 -3.45 1.08
CA LEU A 44 3.03 -2.72 0.55
C LEU A 44 3.34 -3.12 -0.90
N GLY A 45 3.21 -4.40 -1.25
CA GLY A 45 3.39 -4.86 -2.62
C GLY A 45 2.36 -4.25 -3.58
N GLU A 46 1.11 -4.13 -3.14
CA GLU A 46 0.06 -3.49 -3.94
C GLU A 46 0.25 -1.97 -4.05
N MET A 47 0.67 -1.31 -2.97
CA MET A 47 1.06 0.10 -3.01
C MET A 47 2.17 0.36 -4.03
N ASP A 48 3.22 -0.47 -4.06
CA ASP A 48 4.32 -0.35 -5.01
C ASP A 48 3.85 -0.60 -6.45
N ARG A 49 2.97 -1.57 -6.66
CA ARG A 49 2.37 -1.86 -7.98
C ARG A 49 1.56 -0.66 -8.48
N LEU A 50 0.64 -0.17 -7.67
CA LEU A 50 -0.22 0.96 -8.00
C LEU A 50 0.60 2.23 -8.23
N ALA A 51 1.60 2.48 -7.40
CA ALA A 51 2.49 3.63 -7.55
C ALA A 51 3.24 3.59 -8.89
N ARG A 52 3.71 2.42 -9.34
CA ARG A 52 4.33 2.26 -10.66
C ARG A 52 3.34 2.48 -11.80
N GLU A 53 2.10 1.99 -11.67
CA GLU A 53 1.06 2.15 -12.70
C GLU A 53 0.62 3.60 -12.87
N THR A 54 0.57 4.37 -11.78
CA THR A 54 0.22 5.79 -11.82
C THR A 54 1.41 6.72 -12.08
N GLY A 55 2.62 6.18 -12.29
CA GLY A 55 3.84 6.97 -12.44
C GLY A 55 4.26 7.71 -11.17
N LEU A 56 3.75 7.30 -10.01
CA LEU A 56 4.14 7.79 -8.68
C LEU A 56 5.42 7.09 -8.22
N THR A 57 6.47 7.14 -9.04
CA THR A 57 7.79 6.66 -8.65
C THR A 57 8.50 7.72 -7.81
N HIS A 58 9.16 7.30 -6.74
CA HIS A 58 10.01 8.16 -5.89
C HIS A 58 11.07 8.94 -6.71
N ASP A 59 11.43 8.44 -7.91
CA ASP A 59 12.35 9.07 -8.87
C ASP A 59 11.87 10.42 -9.45
N SER A 60 10.61 10.81 -9.25
CA SER A 60 10.16 12.19 -9.56
C SER A 60 10.74 13.24 -8.59
N ILE A 61 11.56 12.81 -7.62
CA ILE A 61 12.28 13.61 -6.64
C ILE A 61 13.79 13.37 -6.83
N THR A 62 14.33 13.66 -8.00
CA THR A 62 15.77 13.93 -8.14
C THR A 62 15.92 15.24 -8.92
N PRO A 63 16.41 16.33 -8.31
CA PRO A 63 16.88 17.50 -9.06
C PRO A 63 18.13 17.18 -9.88
#